data_AF-A0A072PV33-F1
#
_entry.id   AF-A0A072PV33-F1
#
_cell.length_a   1.000
_cell.length_b   1.000
_cell.length_c   1.000
_cell.angle_alpha   90.00
_cell.angle_beta   90.00
_cell.angle_gamma   90.00
#
_symmetry.space_group_name_H-M   'P 1'
#
loop_
_entity.id
_entity.type
_entity.pdbx_description
1 polymer ?
#
loop_
_entity_poly.entity_id
_entity_poly.type
_entity_poly.pdbx_seq_one_letter_code
_entity_poly.pdbx_strand_id
1 'polypeptide(L)'
;MSAAFQQDALEMLRSIFMPFNQRHNRSPKSRHHVQLTWQSRVKELLPDKQSLYGWYASVLSLKAHFEEPEHYATIWPMALKQQNKSLFLLRSRIVESHKPSETLLQCIWYNAALAFYQGDVSVNECHKRAFADLIQKLGGIDVLTPTIRLQVIHGENVHSRHVMARPALDFGQYDPGSFYDQCCFREYTLISPEAKSQYRYGDDAFLLPDDPLSARLGTYLSMHREFVTAHCLAEDLDRDKKYDEADRFFDWLYPRRSTLNSWTMTLFFDLVETITPATPTSRAVRRQLQACLALSSSYAMSFAYGFLSRVQRWLLYVPIQNLQPQIEVLLTYIAKRGFLYGNKPNFAIHEVGTMYSGAIDYYNALLYIFFVGACAEQASNEAGKRPVLQTTWHSVRFAYTSQLLGLRTWREAQKLLTRFVYADCVMDRFVEGLFEARWDLVKEFEGY
;
A
#
# COMPACT_ATOMS: atom_id res chain seq x y z
N MET A 1 -15.81 -24.62 17.72
CA MET A 1 -16.08 -23.29 17.15
C MET A 1 -17.56 -23.22 16.92
N SER A 2 -18.22 -22.13 17.31
CA SER A 2 -19.65 -21.92 17.03
C SER A 2 -19.85 -21.73 15.52
N ALA A 3 -21.03 -22.08 15.02
CA ALA A 3 -21.39 -21.84 13.61
C ALA A 3 -21.31 -20.35 13.25
N ALA A 4 -21.68 -19.48 14.19
CA ALA A 4 -21.59 -18.03 14.04
C ALA A 4 -20.13 -17.56 13.80
N PHE A 5 -19.17 -18.09 14.55
CA PHE A 5 -17.75 -17.75 14.34
C PHE A 5 -17.24 -18.24 12.98
N GLN A 6 -17.68 -19.41 12.53
CA GLN A 6 -17.28 -19.92 11.21
C GLN A 6 -17.80 -19.04 10.09
N GLN A 7 -19.04 -18.56 10.21
CA GLN A 7 -19.63 -17.63 9.25
C GLN A 7 -18.92 -16.28 9.25
N ASP A 8 -18.66 -15.69 10.42
CA ASP A 8 -17.90 -14.43 10.56
C ASP A 8 -16.49 -14.56 9.99
N ALA A 9 -15.79 -15.65 10.32
CA ALA A 9 -14.49 -15.94 9.74
C ALA A 9 -14.59 -16.03 8.22
N LEU A 10 -15.53 -16.80 7.66
CA LEU A 10 -15.69 -16.95 6.21
C LEU A 10 -15.99 -15.60 5.53
N GLU A 11 -16.76 -14.73 6.16
CA GLU A 11 -17.02 -13.38 5.67
C GLU A 11 -15.76 -12.51 5.70
N MET A 12 -14.90 -12.70 6.69
CA MET A 12 -13.55 -12.12 6.74
C MET A 12 -12.61 -12.72 5.67
N LEU A 13 -12.68 -14.02 5.37
CA LEU A 13 -11.97 -14.62 4.23
C LEU A 13 -12.45 -14.00 2.92
N ARG A 14 -13.75 -13.75 2.79
CA ARG A 14 -14.31 -13.06 1.63
C ARG A 14 -13.83 -11.61 1.58
N SER A 15 -13.61 -10.96 2.73
CA SER A 15 -13.17 -9.58 2.79
C SER A 15 -11.69 -9.38 2.54
N ILE A 16 -10.89 -10.39 2.89
CA ILE A 16 -9.44 -10.30 2.81
C ILE A 16 -8.90 -10.97 1.54
N PHE A 17 -9.44 -12.12 1.17
CA PHE A 17 -8.79 -13.01 0.19
C PHE A 17 -9.58 -13.22 -1.09
N MET A 18 -10.81 -12.69 -1.21
CA MET A 18 -11.40 -12.56 -2.54
C MET A 18 -10.73 -11.41 -3.27
N PRO A 19 -10.30 -11.63 -4.53
CA PRO A 19 -9.70 -10.58 -5.31
C PRO A 19 -10.66 -9.38 -5.41
N PHE A 20 -10.12 -8.17 -5.23
CA PHE A 20 -10.92 -6.97 -5.00
C PHE A 20 -11.90 -6.65 -6.15
N ASN A 21 -11.63 -7.15 -7.36
CA ASN A 21 -12.56 -7.05 -8.51
C ASN A 21 -13.92 -7.69 -8.18
N GLN A 22 -13.94 -8.77 -7.42
CA GLN A 22 -15.15 -9.49 -7.07
C GLN A 22 -16.09 -8.73 -6.13
N ARG A 23 -15.61 -7.70 -5.44
CA ARG A 23 -16.42 -6.83 -4.57
C ARG A 23 -17.10 -5.70 -5.34
N HIS A 24 -16.52 -5.30 -6.46
CA HIS A 24 -17.00 -4.20 -7.30
C HIS A 24 -17.85 -4.63 -8.47
N ASN A 25 -18.01 -5.93 -8.66
CA ASN A 25 -18.88 -6.51 -9.66
C ASN A 25 -20.32 -6.03 -9.43
N ARG A 26 -20.79 -5.10 -10.26
CA ARG A 26 -22.11 -4.46 -10.11
C ARG A 26 -23.12 -5.05 -11.09
N SER A 27 -22.65 -5.59 -12.22
CA SER A 27 -23.52 -6.34 -13.13
C SER A 27 -24.08 -7.61 -12.45
N PRO A 28 -25.36 -7.98 -12.68
CA PRO A 28 -25.95 -9.19 -12.11
C PRO A 28 -25.17 -10.47 -12.47
N LYS A 29 -24.64 -10.54 -13.70
CA LYS A 29 -23.84 -11.66 -14.20
C LYS A 29 -22.54 -11.80 -13.41
N SER A 30 -21.84 -10.69 -13.21
CA SER A 30 -20.56 -10.69 -12.52
C SER A 30 -20.72 -10.99 -11.02
N ARG A 31 -21.77 -10.47 -10.37
CA ARG A 31 -22.12 -10.84 -8.99
C ARG A 31 -22.40 -12.33 -8.81
N HIS A 32 -23.14 -12.92 -9.74
CA HIS A 32 -23.43 -14.35 -9.70
C HIS A 32 -22.15 -15.18 -9.86
N HIS A 33 -21.29 -14.82 -10.82
CA HIS A 33 -20.01 -15.48 -11.04
C HIS A 33 -19.12 -15.43 -9.78
N VAL A 34 -19.01 -14.27 -9.14
CA VAL A 34 -18.27 -14.10 -7.88
C VAL A 34 -18.78 -15.02 -6.79
N GLN A 35 -20.11 -15.04 -6.60
CA GLN A 35 -20.72 -15.84 -5.56
C GLN A 35 -20.47 -17.34 -5.80
N LEU A 36 -20.49 -17.80 -7.05
CA LEU A 36 -20.16 -19.17 -7.42
C LEU A 36 -18.68 -19.48 -7.17
N THR A 37 -17.77 -18.61 -7.59
CA THR A 37 -16.32 -18.77 -7.36
C THR A 37 -16.01 -18.84 -5.86
N TRP A 38 -16.65 -17.97 -5.07
CA TRP A 38 -16.57 -18.01 -3.61
C TRP A 38 -17.06 -19.34 -3.02
N GLN A 39 -18.24 -19.80 -3.44
CA GLN A 39 -18.81 -21.05 -2.96
C GLN A 39 -17.95 -22.26 -3.34
N SER A 40 -17.38 -22.28 -4.56
CA SER A 40 -16.41 -23.31 -4.96
C SER A 40 -15.21 -23.30 -4.03
N ARG A 41 -14.67 -22.10 -3.75
CA ARG A 41 -13.49 -21.93 -2.91
C ARG A 41 -13.72 -22.42 -1.47
N VAL A 42 -14.87 -22.12 -0.89
CA VAL A 42 -15.24 -22.63 0.45
C VAL A 42 -15.34 -24.15 0.41
N LYS A 43 -15.97 -24.73 -0.62
CA LYS A 43 -16.07 -26.20 -0.78
C LYS A 43 -14.71 -26.87 -0.91
N GLU A 44 -13.73 -26.24 -1.55
CA GLU A 44 -12.34 -26.73 -1.65
C GLU A 44 -11.58 -26.62 -0.32
N LEU A 45 -11.79 -25.54 0.45
CA LEU A 45 -11.06 -25.29 1.70
C LEU A 45 -11.54 -26.17 2.86
N LEU A 46 -12.85 -26.46 2.93
CA LEU A 46 -13.45 -27.26 4.01
C LEU A 46 -12.83 -28.65 4.21
N PRO A 47 -12.56 -29.47 3.17
CA PRO A 47 -11.92 -30.77 3.35
C PRO A 47 -10.43 -30.66 3.71
N ASP A 48 -9.76 -29.55 3.37
CA ASP A 48 -8.33 -29.35 3.64
C ASP A 48 -8.08 -28.78 5.04
N LYS A 49 -8.19 -29.65 6.05
CA LYS A 49 -8.14 -29.29 7.48
C LYS A 49 -6.93 -28.44 7.87
N GLN A 50 -5.75 -28.72 7.31
CA GLN A 50 -4.52 -27.98 7.64
C GLN A 50 -4.60 -26.51 7.21
N SER A 51 -5.06 -26.22 5.99
CA SER A 51 -5.19 -24.85 5.48
C SER A 51 -6.35 -24.15 6.16
N LEU A 52 -7.45 -24.87 6.43
CA LEU A 52 -8.57 -24.35 7.20
C LEU A 52 -8.13 -23.89 8.61
N TYR A 53 -7.33 -24.68 9.31
CA TYR A 53 -6.80 -24.29 10.62
C TYR A 53 -5.81 -23.12 10.53
N GLY A 54 -4.89 -23.14 9.56
CA GLY A 54 -3.93 -22.05 9.37
C GLY A 54 -4.68 -20.75 9.09
N TRP A 55 -5.71 -20.83 8.27
CA TRP A 55 -6.56 -19.70 7.94
C TRP A 55 -7.35 -19.16 9.14
N TYR A 56 -7.98 -20.04 9.94
CA TYR A 56 -8.62 -19.60 11.18
C TYR A 56 -7.63 -18.89 12.11
N ALA A 57 -6.37 -19.35 12.16
CA ALA A 57 -5.33 -18.69 12.93
C ALA A 57 -5.05 -17.27 12.40
N SER A 58 -4.93 -17.09 11.07
CA SER A 58 -4.72 -15.77 10.45
C SER A 58 -5.87 -14.81 10.78
N VAL A 59 -7.12 -15.27 10.65
CA VAL A 59 -8.33 -14.48 10.97
C VAL A 59 -8.39 -14.10 12.44
N LEU A 60 -8.19 -15.05 13.35
CA LEU A 60 -8.23 -14.77 14.79
C LEU A 60 -7.11 -13.82 15.21
N SER A 61 -5.93 -13.91 14.60
CA SER A 61 -4.83 -12.99 14.86
C SER A 61 -5.14 -11.59 14.39
N LEU A 62 -5.71 -11.45 13.19
CA LEU A 62 -6.18 -10.18 12.68
C LEU A 62 -7.16 -9.51 13.66
N LYS A 63 -8.16 -10.28 14.12
CA LYS A 63 -9.12 -9.81 15.10
C LYS A 63 -8.46 -9.40 16.40
N ALA A 64 -7.59 -10.26 16.95
CA ALA A 64 -6.92 -9.99 18.21
C ALA A 64 -6.04 -8.73 18.16
N HIS A 65 -5.27 -8.53 17.09
CA HIS A 65 -4.31 -7.42 17.03
C HIS A 65 -4.91 -6.09 16.55
N PHE A 66 -5.96 -6.13 15.73
CA PHE A 66 -6.38 -4.95 14.96
C PHE A 66 -7.88 -4.61 15.07
N GLU A 67 -8.77 -5.60 15.09
CA GLU A 67 -10.22 -5.32 15.09
C GLU A 67 -10.84 -5.28 16.49
N GLU A 68 -10.47 -6.23 17.36
CA GLU A 68 -11.02 -6.43 18.70
C GLU A 68 -9.87 -6.56 19.75
N PRO A 69 -8.95 -5.57 19.83
CA PRO A 69 -7.80 -5.64 20.73
C PRO A 69 -8.19 -5.72 22.22
N GLU A 70 -9.37 -5.22 22.60
CA GLU A 70 -9.95 -5.40 23.94
C GLU A 70 -10.22 -6.86 24.29
N HIS A 71 -10.37 -7.74 23.30
CA HIS A 71 -10.59 -9.17 23.47
C HIS A 71 -9.34 -10.01 23.21
N TYR A 72 -8.17 -9.37 23.09
CA TYR A 72 -6.89 -10.02 22.81
C TYR A 72 -6.64 -11.27 23.68
N ALA A 73 -6.84 -11.15 25.00
CA ALA A 73 -6.58 -12.24 25.96
C ALA A 73 -7.43 -13.50 25.69
N THR A 74 -8.58 -13.38 25.03
CA THR A 74 -9.46 -14.50 24.70
C THR A 74 -9.24 -15.01 23.26
N ILE A 75 -9.11 -14.09 22.31
CA ILE A 75 -9.00 -14.42 20.87
C ILE A 75 -7.59 -14.96 20.56
N TRP A 76 -6.56 -14.42 21.18
CA TRP A 76 -5.18 -14.76 20.88
C TRP A 76 -4.81 -16.22 21.17
N PRO A 77 -5.16 -16.80 22.34
CA PRO A 77 -4.93 -18.23 22.59
C PRO A 77 -5.66 -19.13 21.58
N MET A 78 -6.82 -18.69 21.07
CA MET A 78 -7.54 -19.42 20.02
C MET A 78 -6.74 -19.40 18.71
N ALA A 79 -6.20 -18.26 18.31
CA ALA A 79 -5.35 -18.15 17.11
C ALA A 79 -4.17 -19.13 17.18
N LEU A 80 -3.41 -19.11 18.29
CA LEU A 80 -2.28 -20.01 18.51
C LEU A 80 -2.68 -21.48 18.49
N LYS A 81 -3.83 -21.82 19.08
CA LYS A 81 -4.36 -23.20 19.06
C LYS A 81 -4.65 -23.67 17.64
N GLN A 82 -5.20 -22.81 16.77
CA GLN A 82 -5.44 -23.17 15.38
C GLN A 82 -4.13 -23.27 14.59
N GLN A 83 -3.18 -22.36 14.81
CA GLN A 83 -1.86 -22.41 14.18
C GLN A 83 -1.14 -23.73 14.51
N ASN A 84 -1.09 -24.11 15.80
CA ASN A 84 -0.45 -25.35 16.22
C ASN A 84 -1.05 -26.58 15.55
N LYS A 85 -2.38 -26.62 15.39
CA LYS A 85 -3.06 -27.71 14.65
C LYS A 85 -2.71 -27.69 13.17
N SER A 86 -2.67 -26.52 12.55
CA SER A 86 -2.28 -26.36 11.15
C SER A 86 -0.85 -26.86 10.91
N LEU A 87 0.10 -26.40 11.72
CA LEU A 87 1.51 -26.80 11.64
C LEU A 87 1.71 -28.29 11.90
N PHE A 88 0.97 -28.88 12.85
CA PHE A 88 1.01 -30.32 13.10
C PHE A 88 0.60 -31.13 11.86
N LEU A 89 -0.55 -30.82 11.26
CA LEU A 89 -1.03 -31.50 10.06
C LEU A 89 -0.13 -31.24 8.84
N LEU A 90 0.36 -30.00 8.70
CA LEU A 90 1.28 -29.60 7.65
C LEU A 90 2.58 -30.43 7.70
N ARG A 91 3.15 -30.63 8.89
CA ARG A 91 4.35 -31.47 9.07
C ARG A 91 4.10 -32.91 8.65
N SER A 92 2.99 -33.51 9.08
CA SER A 92 2.62 -34.87 8.64
C SER A 92 2.53 -34.96 7.11
N ARG A 93 1.86 -33.99 6.47
CA ARG A 93 1.71 -33.98 5.01
C ARG A 93 3.03 -33.79 4.27
N ILE A 94 3.93 -32.93 4.74
CA ILE A 94 5.25 -32.72 4.11
C ILE A 94 6.08 -34.02 4.17
N VAL A 95 6.01 -34.75 5.29
CA VAL A 95 6.70 -36.04 5.45
C VAL A 95 6.11 -37.09 4.51
N GLU A 96 4.79 -37.16 4.38
CA GLU A 96 4.09 -38.17 3.56
C GLU A 96 4.13 -37.87 2.06
N SER A 97 3.99 -36.60 1.67
CA SER A 97 3.86 -36.15 0.30
C SER A 97 5.03 -35.23 -0.04
N HIS A 98 6.09 -35.79 -0.62
CA HIS A 98 7.25 -35.01 -1.08
C HIS A 98 6.94 -34.11 -2.30
N LYS A 99 5.66 -34.04 -2.74
CA LYS A 99 5.28 -33.30 -3.93
C LYS A 99 4.77 -31.90 -3.59
N PRO A 100 5.26 -30.86 -4.29
CA PRO A 100 4.72 -29.51 -4.15
C PRO A 100 3.24 -29.49 -4.59
N SER A 101 2.42 -28.68 -3.93
CA SER A 101 1.02 -28.46 -4.32
C SER A 101 0.55 -27.06 -3.93
N GLU A 102 -0.46 -26.53 -4.63
CA GLU A 102 -1.08 -25.24 -4.28
C GLU A 102 -1.67 -25.25 -2.87
N THR A 103 -2.23 -26.39 -2.46
CA THR A 103 -2.75 -26.58 -1.10
C THR A 103 -1.65 -26.45 -0.04
N LEU A 104 -0.46 -26.97 -0.32
CA LEU A 104 0.70 -26.81 0.55
C LEU A 104 1.13 -25.34 0.61
N LEU A 105 1.14 -24.66 -0.53
CA LEU A 105 1.49 -23.24 -0.67
C LEU A 105 0.57 -22.34 0.16
N GLN A 106 -0.74 -22.61 0.13
CA GLN A 106 -1.72 -21.88 0.93
C GLN A 106 -1.56 -22.11 2.42
N CYS A 107 -1.32 -23.35 2.84
CA CYS A 107 -1.13 -23.66 4.24
C CYS A 107 0.10 -22.91 4.81
N ILE A 108 1.21 -22.89 4.07
CA ILE A 108 2.40 -22.11 4.43
C ILE A 108 2.06 -20.63 4.54
N TRP A 109 1.35 -20.09 3.54
CA TRP A 109 0.93 -18.68 3.54
C TRP A 109 0.07 -18.31 4.75
N TYR A 110 -0.97 -19.08 5.08
CA TYR A 110 -1.84 -18.77 6.21
C TYR A 110 -1.09 -18.78 7.56
N ASN A 111 -0.12 -19.68 7.71
CA ASN A 111 0.74 -19.70 8.89
C ASN A 111 1.74 -18.53 8.91
N ALA A 112 2.24 -18.11 7.75
CA ALA A 112 3.11 -16.95 7.61
C ALA A 112 2.38 -15.64 7.97
N ALA A 113 1.10 -15.51 7.58
CA ALA A 113 0.29 -14.33 7.90
C ALA A 113 0.20 -14.07 9.41
N LEU A 114 0.24 -15.11 10.25
CA LEU A 114 0.29 -14.95 11.71
C LEU A 114 1.59 -14.28 12.17
N ALA A 115 2.73 -14.79 11.71
CA ALA A 115 4.04 -14.23 12.04
C ALA A 115 4.14 -12.78 11.55
N PHE A 116 3.52 -12.49 10.41
CA PHE A 116 3.36 -11.14 9.90
C PHE A 116 2.60 -10.22 10.89
N TYR A 117 1.41 -10.60 11.35
CA TYR A 117 0.64 -9.78 12.30
C TYR A 117 1.31 -9.62 13.68
N GLN A 118 2.14 -10.58 14.09
CA GLN A 118 2.95 -10.50 15.31
C GLN A 118 4.20 -9.62 15.17
N GLY A 119 4.60 -9.27 13.94
CA GLY A 119 5.87 -8.61 13.69
C GLY A 119 7.11 -9.52 13.84
N ASP A 120 6.95 -10.85 13.77
CA ASP A 120 8.08 -11.79 13.84
C ASP A 120 8.81 -11.87 12.49
N VAL A 121 9.77 -10.97 12.28
CA VAL A 121 10.53 -10.86 11.03
C VAL A 121 11.31 -12.14 10.71
N SER A 122 11.85 -12.85 11.70
CA SER A 122 12.66 -14.05 11.50
C SER A 122 11.84 -15.21 10.95
N VAL A 123 10.67 -15.44 11.56
CA VAL A 123 9.73 -16.48 11.11
C VAL A 123 9.15 -16.12 9.75
N ASN A 124 8.87 -14.83 9.52
CA ASN A 124 8.43 -14.30 8.23
C ASN A 124 9.43 -14.60 7.10
N GLU A 125 10.72 -14.32 7.30
CA GLU A 125 11.76 -14.59 6.30
C GLU A 125 11.91 -16.10 6.00
N CYS A 126 11.80 -16.96 7.02
CA CYS A 126 11.79 -18.40 6.83
C CYS A 126 10.63 -18.86 5.94
N HIS A 127 9.42 -18.38 6.22
CA HIS A 127 8.23 -18.71 5.43
C HIS A 127 8.33 -18.17 4.00
N LYS A 128 8.83 -16.94 3.81
CA LYS A 128 9.04 -16.35 2.50
C LYS A 128 9.94 -17.20 1.61
N ARG A 129 11.07 -17.68 2.14
CA ARG A 129 11.99 -18.56 1.40
C ARG A 129 11.34 -19.88 1.03
N ALA A 130 10.64 -20.52 1.97
CA ALA A 130 9.91 -21.76 1.71
C ALA A 130 8.81 -21.57 0.66
N PHE A 131 8.12 -20.43 0.69
CA PHE A 131 7.07 -20.06 -0.24
C PHE A 131 7.61 -19.85 -1.67
N ALA A 132 8.71 -19.09 -1.81
CA ALA A 132 9.37 -18.88 -3.09
C ALA A 132 9.90 -20.19 -3.72
N ASP A 133 10.57 -21.03 -2.91
CA ASP A 133 11.04 -22.35 -3.34
C ASP A 133 9.89 -23.24 -3.82
N LEU A 134 8.76 -23.22 -3.11
CA LEU A 134 7.58 -24.01 -3.47
C LEU A 134 6.95 -23.54 -4.79
N ILE A 135 6.87 -22.22 -5.02
CA ILE A 135 6.38 -21.66 -6.30
C ILE A 135 7.29 -22.10 -7.46
N GLN A 136 8.61 -22.04 -7.27
CA GLN A 136 9.56 -22.50 -8.28
C GLN A 136 9.37 -24.01 -8.58
N LYS A 137 9.21 -24.83 -7.54
CA LYS A 137 8.95 -26.27 -7.68
C LYS A 137 7.61 -26.60 -8.35
N LEU A 138 6.63 -25.70 -8.28
CA LEU A 138 5.37 -25.83 -9.02
C LEU A 138 5.50 -25.45 -10.51
N GLY A 139 6.62 -24.85 -10.92
CA GLY A 139 6.84 -24.40 -12.29
C GLY A 139 6.70 -22.88 -12.47
N GLY A 140 6.68 -22.11 -11.38
CA GLY A 140 6.54 -20.65 -11.41
C GLY A 140 5.12 -20.17 -11.09
N ILE A 141 4.91 -18.85 -11.13
CA ILE A 141 3.64 -18.25 -10.75
C ILE A 141 2.54 -18.44 -11.82
N ASP A 142 2.95 -18.60 -13.08
CA ASP A 142 2.04 -18.68 -14.23
C ASP A 142 1.26 -20.00 -14.31
N VAL A 143 1.79 -21.06 -13.70
CA VAL A 143 1.14 -22.38 -13.65
C VAL A 143 0.08 -22.48 -12.55
N LEU A 144 0.06 -21.50 -11.63
CA LEU A 144 -0.87 -21.50 -10.53
C LEU A 144 -2.28 -21.16 -11.02
N THR A 145 -3.28 -21.76 -10.38
CA THR A 145 -4.68 -21.40 -10.61
C THR A 145 -4.88 -19.91 -10.33
N PRO A 146 -5.75 -19.20 -11.07
CA PRO A 146 -5.88 -17.74 -10.97
C PRO A 146 -6.10 -17.24 -9.54
N THR A 147 -6.91 -17.95 -8.76
CA THR A 147 -7.17 -17.59 -7.36
C THR A 147 -5.91 -17.68 -6.49
N ILE A 148 -5.13 -18.76 -6.64
CA ILE A 148 -3.91 -18.99 -5.87
C ILE A 148 -2.85 -17.98 -6.28
N ARG A 149 -2.67 -17.77 -7.58
CA ARG A 149 -1.78 -16.75 -8.13
C ARG A 149 -2.04 -15.38 -7.51
N LEU A 150 -3.30 -14.95 -7.46
CA LEU A 150 -3.66 -13.64 -6.90
C LEU A 150 -3.40 -13.56 -5.40
N GLN A 151 -3.71 -14.61 -4.64
CA GLN A 151 -3.39 -14.68 -3.21
C GLN A 151 -1.88 -14.63 -2.94
N VAL A 152 -1.10 -15.31 -3.79
CA VAL A 152 0.36 -15.35 -3.73
C VAL A 152 0.97 -13.97 -3.99
N ILE A 153 0.56 -13.31 -5.07
CA ILE A 153 1.00 -11.94 -5.41
C ILE A 153 0.63 -10.99 -4.29
N HIS A 154 -0.63 -11.06 -3.84
CA HIS A 154 -1.13 -10.19 -2.79
C HIS A 154 -0.37 -10.39 -1.48
N GLY A 155 -0.13 -11.65 -1.11
CA GLY A 155 0.60 -11.98 0.09
C GLY A 155 2.03 -11.48 0.09
N GLU A 156 2.75 -11.69 -1.01
CA GLU A 156 4.11 -11.20 -1.17
C GLU A 156 4.18 -9.66 -1.12
N ASN A 157 3.20 -8.98 -1.70
CA ASN A 157 3.09 -7.52 -1.65
C ASN A 157 2.88 -6.99 -0.24
N VAL A 158 1.98 -7.61 0.53
CA VAL A 158 1.75 -7.24 1.93
C VAL A 158 3.02 -7.49 2.73
N HIS A 159 3.61 -8.67 2.59
CA HIS A 159 4.80 -9.06 3.34
C HIS A 159 5.98 -8.12 3.06
N SER A 160 6.41 -8.00 1.80
CA SER A 160 7.56 -7.18 1.38
C SER A 160 7.48 -5.74 1.86
N ARG A 161 6.30 -5.13 1.83
CA ARG A 161 6.09 -3.75 2.28
C ARG A 161 6.17 -3.58 3.79
N HIS A 162 5.70 -4.57 4.56
CA HIS A 162 5.71 -4.46 6.01
C HIS A 162 7.07 -4.78 6.60
N VAL A 163 7.73 -5.84 6.13
CA VAL A 163 9.06 -6.20 6.62
C VAL A 163 10.17 -5.36 5.96
N MET A 164 9.82 -4.49 5.01
CA MET A 164 10.77 -3.76 4.18
C MET A 164 11.78 -4.73 3.55
N ALA A 165 11.32 -5.55 2.61
CA ALA A 165 12.16 -6.50 1.89
C ALA A 165 11.87 -6.45 0.38
N ARG A 166 12.84 -6.86 -0.44
CA ARG A 166 12.62 -7.03 -1.88
C ARG A 166 11.57 -8.13 -2.11
N PRO A 167 10.59 -7.91 -2.99
CA PRO A 167 9.64 -8.96 -3.34
C PRO A 167 10.37 -10.09 -4.06
N ALA A 168 9.99 -11.33 -3.79
CA ALA A 168 10.52 -12.51 -4.46
C ALA A 168 9.94 -12.70 -5.87
N LEU A 169 8.79 -12.09 -6.15
CA LEU A 169 8.06 -12.21 -7.41
C LEU A 169 8.27 -10.96 -8.26
N ASP A 170 8.75 -11.16 -9.48
CA ASP A 170 8.89 -10.07 -10.44
C ASP A 170 7.51 -9.55 -10.87
N PHE A 171 7.29 -8.25 -10.71
CA PHE A 171 6.04 -7.59 -11.10
C PHE A 171 5.76 -7.70 -12.60
N GLY A 172 6.80 -7.81 -13.43
CA GLY A 172 6.66 -7.96 -14.88
C GLY A 172 5.91 -9.23 -15.30
N GLN A 173 5.87 -10.26 -14.45
CA GLN A 173 5.15 -11.50 -14.73
C GLN A 173 3.62 -11.37 -14.65
N TYR A 174 3.11 -10.30 -14.04
CA TYR A 174 1.67 -10.10 -13.83
C TYR A 174 1.24 -8.64 -14.02
N ASP A 175 2.08 -7.82 -14.66
CA ASP A 175 1.66 -6.49 -15.11
C ASP A 175 0.66 -6.62 -16.27
N PRO A 176 -0.59 -6.13 -16.13
CA PRO A 176 -1.52 -6.10 -17.25
C PRO A 176 -1.09 -5.09 -18.34
N GLY A 177 -0.07 -4.27 -18.09
CA GLY A 177 0.34 -3.19 -18.97
C GLY A 177 -0.59 -1.98 -18.87
N SER A 178 -0.32 -0.94 -19.68
CA SER A 178 -1.14 0.26 -19.69
C SER A 178 -2.54 -0.01 -20.24
N PHE A 179 -3.58 0.53 -19.61
CA PHE A 179 -4.95 0.40 -20.13
C PHE A 179 -5.09 1.13 -21.47
N TYR A 180 -4.25 2.13 -21.75
CA TYR A 180 -4.24 2.84 -23.04
C TYR A 180 -3.89 1.93 -24.22
N ASP A 181 -3.07 0.90 -23.96
CA ASP A 181 -2.59 -0.04 -24.97
C ASP A 181 -3.53 -1.24 -25.16
N GLN A 182 -4.53 -1.43 -24.29
CA GLN A 182 -5.45 -2.55 -24.37
C GLN A 182 -6.60 -2.28 -25.32
N CYS A 183 -6.87 -3.23 -26.21
CA CYS A 183 -7.92 -3.11 -27.23
C CYS A 183 -9.31 -2.88 -26.64
N CYS A 184 -9.61 -3.45 -25.47
CA CYS A 184 -10.89 -3.35 -24.79
C CYS A 184 -11.18 -1.95 -24.19
N PHE A 185 -10.19 -1.05 -24.11
CA PHE A 185 -10.36 0.29 -23.56
C PHE A 185 -10.21 1.42 -24.58
N ARG A 186 -9.93 1.09 -25.85
CA ARG A 186 -9.59 2.05 -26.92
C ARG A 186 -10.64 3.13 -27.15
N GLU A 187 -11.92 2.83 -26.93
CA GLU A 187 -13.01 3.80 -27.08
C GLU A 187 -13.00 4.87 -25.98
N TYR A 188 -12.52 4.56 -24.77
CA TYR A 188 -12.49 5.50 -23.64
C TYR A 188 -11.25 6.41 -23.64
N THR A 189 -10.16 5.97 -24.27
CA THR A 189 -8.93 6.77 -24.40
C THR A 189 -9.07 7.95 -25.37
N LEU A 190 -10.09 7.90 -26.23
CA LEU A 190 -10.45 8.93 -27.20
C LEU A 190 -11.41 9.99 -26.62
N ILE A 191 -12.18 9.64 -25.58
CA ILE A 191 -13.32 10.44 -25.10
C ILE A 191 -12.95 11.40 -23.97
N SER A 192 -11.84 11.20 -23.26
CA SER A 192 -11.48 12.06 -22.11
C SER A 192 -10.17 12.84 -22.30
N PRO A 193 -10.20 13.98 -23.02
CA PRO A 193 -9.14 15.00 -22.97
C PRO A 193 -8.86 15.49 -21.55
N GLU A 194 -9.86 15.46 -20.67
CA GLU A 194 -9.75 15.82 -19.26
C GLU A 194 -8.97 14.77 -18.45
N ALA A 195 -9.16 13.47 -18.71
CA ALA A 195 -8.30 12.40 -18.18
C ALA A 195 -6.84 12.55 -18.64
N LYS A 196 -6.61 12.96 -19.89
CA LYS A 196 -5.27 13.33 -20.39
C LYS A 196 -4.73 14.62 -19.75
N SER A 197 -5.59 15.51 -19.25
CA SER A 197 -5.16 16.72 -18.55
C SER A 197 -4.74 16.43 -17.09
N GLN A 198 -5.38 15.47 -16.42
CA GLN A 198 -4.95 14.93 -15.12
C GLN A 198 -3.65 14.12 -15.23
N TYR A 199 -3.36 13.58 -16.41
CA TYR A 199 -2.09 12.97 -16.77
C TYR A 199 -0.93 13.98 -16.96
N ARG A 200 -1.21 15.29 -17.03
CA ARG A 200 -0.17 16.28 -17.37
C ARG A 200 0.94 16.33 -16.31
N TYR A 201 2.13 15.93 -16.77
CA TYR A 201 3.46 16.26 -16.27
C TYR A 201 3.47 16.74 -14.82
N GLY A 202 3.77 15.81 -13.92
CA GLY A 202 4.23 16.17 -12.60
C GLY A 202 5.44 17.10 -12.72
N ASP A 203 5.61 17.95 -11.72
CA ASP A 203 6.87 18.66 -11.55
C ASP A 203 7.93 17.63 -11.16
N ASP A 204 8.61 17.11 -12.17
CA ASP A 204 9.63 16.07 -12.06
C ASP A 204 10.98 16.67 -11.60
N ALA A 205 11.00 17.84 -10.96
CA ALA A 205 12.21 18.48 -10.44
C ALA A 205 12.98 17.60 -9.42
N PHE A 206 12.30 16.62 -8.80
CA PHE A 206 12.93 15.60 -7.95
C PHE A 206 13.60 14.46 -8.74
N LEU A 207 13.38 14.36 -10.05
CA LEU A 207 14.06 13.40 -10.94
C LEU A 207 15.44 13.93 -11.33
N LEU A 208 16.42 13.03 -11.39
CA LEU A 208 17.74 13.34 -11.94
C LEU A 208 17.69 13.20 -13.47
N PRO A 209 18.22 14.17 -14.24
CA PRO A 209 18.37 14.03 -15.68
C PRO A 209 19.32 12.87 -16.00
N ASP A 210 19.05 12.16 -17.10
CA ASP A 210 19.85 11.04 -17.62
C ASP A 210 20.13 9.91 -16.61
N ASP A 211 19.27 9.77 -15.61
CA ASP A 211 19.43 8.78 -14.54
C ASP A 211 18.38 7.67 -14.66
N PRO A 212 18.78 6.40 -14.88
CA PRO A 212 17.85 5.29 -15.09
C PRO A 212 16.86 5.06 -13.93
N LEU A 213 17.30 5.27 -12.69
CA LEU A 213 16.43 5.09 -11.52
C LEU A 213 15.40 6.21 -11.40
N SER A 214 15.77 7.44 -11.77
CA SER A 214 14.84 8.56 -11.84
C SER A 214 13.82 8.35 -12.96
N ALA A 215 14.25 7.85 -14.13
CA ALA A 215 13.32 7.47 -15.20
C ALA A 215 12.34 6.37 -14.76
N ARG A 216 12.82 5.37 -14.01
CA ARG A 216 11.96 4.32 -13.41
C ARG A 216 10.98 4.90 -12.39
N LEU A 217 11.39 5.84 -11.54
CA LEU A 217 10.49 6.53 -10.62
C LEU A 217 9.43 7.36 -11.37
N GLY A 218 9.82 8.12 -12.39
CA GLY A 218 8.89 8.87 -13.22
C GLY A 218 7.84 7.97 -13.87
N THR A 219 8.28 6.83 -14.41
CA THR A 219 7.39 5.80 -14.95
C THR A 219 6.45 5.25 -13.88
N TYR A 220 6.98 4.89 -12.71
CA TYR A 220 6.19 4.39 -11.57
C TYR A 220 5.10 5.38 -11.13
N LEU A 221 5.44 6.67 -11.01
CA LEU A 221 4.48 7.72 -10.67
C LEU A 221 3.42 7.90 -11.78
N SER A 222 3.83 7.85 -13.05
CA SER A 222 2.90 7.88 -14.19
C SER A 222 1.92 6.71 -14.15
N MET A 223 2.38 5.51 -13.79
CA MET A 223 1.50 4.34 -13.71
C MET A 223 0.51 4.42 -12.53
N HIS A 224 0.88 5.06 -11.41
CA HIS A 224 -0.07 5.37 -10.33
C HIS A 224 -1.10 6.42 -10.74
N ARG A 225 -0.70 7.47 -11.47
CA ARG A 225 -1.66 8.45 -12.00
C ARG A 225 -2.65 7.79 -12.97
N GLU A 226 -2.12 6.96 -13.88
CA GLU A 226 -2.94 6.14 -14.78
C GLU A 226 -3.95 5.29 -14.01
N PHE A 227 -3.51 4.64 -12.93
CA PHE A 227 -4.40 3.87 -12.06
C PHE A 227 -5.55 4.71 -11.51
N VAL A 228 -5.25 5.89 -10.95
CA VAL A 228 -6.27 6.80 -10.39
C VAL A 228 -7.25 7.24 -11.47
N THR A 229 -6.75 7.60 -12.65
CA THR A 229 -7.57 7.97 -13.80
C THR A 229 -8.50 6.84 -14.23
N ALA A 230 -7.98 5.62 -14.39
CA ALA A 230 -8.79 4.44 -14.73
C ALA A 230 -9.87 4.15 -13.68
N HIS A 231 -9.57 4.38 -12.40
CA HIS A 231 -10.56 4.25 -11.32
C HIS A 231 -11.66 5.31 -11.43
N CYS A 232 -11.31 6.58 -11.67
CA CYS A 232 -12.32 7.64 -11.84
C CYS A 232 -13.24 7.32 -13.04
N LEU A 233 -12.68 6.87 -14.16
CA LEU A 233 -13.45 6.44 -15.32
C LEU A 233 -14.39 5.27 -15.00
N ALA A 234 -13.92 4.29 -14.22
CA ALA A 234 -14.76 3.16 -13.79
C ALA A 234 -15.97 3.63 -12.95
N GLU A 235 -15.76 4.57 -12.02
CA GLU A 235 -16.83 5.14 -11.20
C GLU A 235 -17.81 5.99 -12.03
N ASP A 236 -17.32 6.74 -13.02
CA ASP A 236 -18.18 7.52 -13.92
C ASP A 236 -19.05 6.61 -14.79
N LEU A 237 -18.47 5.55 -15.35
CA LEU A 237 -19.21 4.52 -16.10
C LEU A 237 -20.26 3.84 -15.23
N ASP A 238 -19.93 3.55 -13.97
CA ASP A 238 -20.88 2.96 -13.04
C ASP A 238 -22.05 3.91 -12.72
N ARG A 239 -21.76 5.20 -12.49
CA ARG A 239 -22.78 6.22 -12.27
C ARG A 239 -23.73 6.34 -13.46
N ASP A 240 -23.18 6.17 -14.67
CA ASP A 240 -23.93 6.13 -15.93
C ASP A 240 -24.61 4.77 -16.20
N LYS A 241 -24.53 3.83 -15.24
CA LYS A 241 -25.11 2.46 -15.31
C LYS A 241 -24.54 1.60 -16.43
N LYS A 242 -23.34 1.90 -16.90
CA LYS A 242 -22.55 1.11 -17.87
C LYS A 242 -21.73 0.06 -17.12
N TYR A 243 -22.44 -0.88 -16.49
CA TYR A 243 -21.86 -1.82 -15.52
C TYR A 243 -20.85 -2.79 -16.13
N ASP A 244 -21.10 -3.28 -17.34
CA ASP A 244 -20.20 -4.26 -17.98
C ASP A 244 -18.86 -3.60 -18.32
N GLU A 245 -18.87 -2.31 -18.64
CA GLU A 245 -17.69 -1.52 -18.98
C GLU A 245 -16.93 -1.06 -17.74
N ALA A 246 -17.65 -0.68 -16.68
CA ALA A 246 -17.06 -0.44 -15.37
C ALA A 246 -16.40 -1.70 -14.80
N ASP A 247 -17.07 -2.86 -14.88
CA ASP A 247 -16.54 -4.16 -14.44
C ASP A 247 -15.19 -4.47 -15.14
N ARG A 248 -15.03 -4.18 -16.44
CA ARG A 248 -13.75 -4.35 -17.16
C ARG A 248 -12.63 -3.50 -16.60
N PHE A 249 -12.90 -2.24 -16.26
CA PHE A 249 -11.89 -1.38 -15.62
C PHE A 249 -11.52 -1.92 -14.23
N PHE A 250 -12.49 -2.38 -13.44
CA PHE A 250 -12.20 -2.99 -12.13
C PHE A 250 -11.38 -4.28 -12.24
N ASP A 251 -11.63 -5.09 -13.26
CA ASP A 251 -10.84 -6.29 -13.57
C ASP A 251 -9.40 -5.95 -13.96
N TRP A 252 -9.16 -4.83 -14.65
CA TRP A 252 -7.81 -4.33 -14.97
C TRP A 252 -7.11 -3.70 -13.76
N LEU A 253 -7.84 -2.90 -12.96
CA LEU A 253 -7.29 -2.20 -11.80
C LEU A 253 -6.71 -3.18 -10.78
N TYR A 254 -7.34 -4.32 -10.54
CA TYR A 254 -6.85 -5.25 -9.52
C TYR A 254 -5.41 -5.80 -9.75
N PRO A 255 -5.09 -6.44 -10.89
CA PRO A 255 -3.72 -6.85 -11.19
C PRO A 255 -2.79 -5.63 -11.29
N ARG A 256 -3.24 -4.50 -11.86
CA ARG A 256 -2.44 -3.27 -11.92
C ARG A 256 -1.99 -2.77 -10.56
N ARG A 257 -2.90 -2.72 -9.58
CA ARG A 257 -2.59 -2.36 -8.18
C ARG A 257 -1.53 -3.29 -7.60
N SER A 258 -1.67 -4.58 -7.88
CA SER A 258 -0.78 -5.61 -7.37
C SER A 258 0.63 -5.47 -7.96
N THR A 259 0.74 -5.15 -9.24
CA THR A 259 2.00 -4.79 -9.91
C THR A 259 2.64 -3.56 -9.30
N LEU A 260 1.88 -2.48 -9.11
CA LEU A 260 2.40 -1.23 -8.53
C LEU A 260 2.90 -1.44 -7.10
N ASN A 261 2.17 -2.22 -6.29
CA ASN A 261 2.59 -2.56 -4.94
C ASN A 261 3.90 -3.36 -4.92
N SER A 262 4.05 -4.34 -5.81
CA SER A 262 5.28 -5.12 -5.92
C SER A 262 6.45 -4.25 -6.36
N TRP A 263 6.24 -3.46 -7.42
CA TRP A 263 7.29 -2.60 -7.96
C TRP A 263 7.76 -1.55 -6.95
N THR A 264 6.88 -1.08 -6.05
CA THR A 264 7.23 -0.13 -4.97
C THR A 264 8.50 -0.57 -4.25
N MET A 265 8.52 -1.81 -3.75
CA MET A 265 9.61 -2.28 -2.89
C MET A 265 10.89 -2.52 -3.69
N THR A 266 10.78 -3.06 -4.90
CA THR A 266 11.93 -3.18 -5.81
C THR A 266 12.56 -1.81 -6.09
N LEU A 267 11.75 -0.82 -6.45
CA LEU A 267 12.23 0.53 -6.74
C LEU A 267 12.82 1.21 -5.49
N PHE A 268 12.17 1.08 -4.33
CA PHE A 268 12.67 1.61 -3.06
C PHE A 268 14.09 1.10 -2.77
N PHE A 269 14.30 -0.22 -2.83
CA PHE A 269 15.62 -0.81 -2.59
C PHE A 269 16.64 -0.40 -3.64
N ASP A 270 16.27 -0.39 -4.92
CA ASP A 270 17.15 0.07 -5.99
C ASP A 270 17.63 1.52 -5.78
N LEU A 271 16.80 2.38 -5.20
CA LEU A 271 17.15 3.75 -4.86
C LEU A 271 18.08 3.82 -3.64
N VAL A 272 17.72 3.18 -2.53
CA VAL A 272 18.46 3.27 -1.26
C VAL A 272 19.81 2.57 -1.34
N GLU A 273 19.91 1.41 -2.01
CA GLU A 273 21.17 0.67 -2.15
C GLU A 273 22.23 1.43 -2.97
N THR A 274 21.84 2.45 -3.75
CA THR A 274 22.80 3.34 -4.44
C THR A 274 23.43 4.41 -3.52
N ILE A 275 22.93 4.53 -2.28
CA ILE A 275 23.46 5.44 -1.28
C ILE A 275 24.54 4.69 -0.49
N THR A 276 25.80 4.98 -0.79
CA THR A 276 26.97 4.43 -0.11
C THR A 276 27.65 5.52 0.73
N PRO A 277 28.60 5.18 1.62
CA PRO A 277 29.40 6.17 2.33
C PRO A 277 30.17 7.13 1.41
N ALA A 278 30.44 6.73 0.16
CA ALA A 278 31.11 7.56 -0.85
C ALA A 278 30.15 8.45 -1.66
N THR A 279 28.82 8.26 -1.52
CA THR A 279 27.83 9.02 -2.29
C THR A 279 27.80 10.49 -1.83
N PRO A 280 27.95 11.46 -2.74
CA PRO A 280 27.87 12.88 -2.38
C PRO A 280 26.55 13.23 -1.71
N THR A 281 26.57 14.10 -0.69
CA THR A 281 25.38 14.46 0.09
C THR A 281 24.22 14.95 -0.77
N SER A 282 24.49 15.74 -1.82
CA SER A 282 23.46 16.20 -2.76
C SER A 282 22.73 15.05 -3.46
N ARG A 283 23.47 14.01 -3.87
CA ARG A 283 22.93 12.80 -4.48
C ARG A 283 22.21 11.92 -3.45
N ALA A 284 22.76 11.81 -2.24
CA ALA A 284 22.11 11.09 -1.14
C ALA A 284 20.74 11.71 -0.77
N VAL A 285 20.64 13.04 -0.66
CA VAL A 285 19.37 13.75 -0.46
C VAL A 285 18.37 13.40 -1.55
N ARG A 286 18.77 13.51 -2.84
CA ARG A 286 17.88 13.24 -3.97
C ARG A 286 17.43 11.78 -4.01
N ARG A 287 18.34 10.82 -3.78
CA ARG A 287 18.01 9.39 -3.74
C ARG A 287 17.07 9.02 -2.60
N GLN A 288 17.34 9.53 -1.40
CA GLN A 288 16.48 9.28 -0.26
C GLN A 288 15.10 9.93 -0.45
N LEU A 289 15.04 11.13 -1.04
CA LEU A 289 13.77 11.77 -1.40
C LEU A 289 12.97 10.91 -2.39
N GLN A 290 13.63 10.43 -3.45
CA GLN A 290 13.03 9.53 -4.44
C GLN A 290 12.50 8.24 -3.78
N ALA A 291 13.24 7.67 -2.83
CA ALA A 291 12.82 6.49 -2.08
C ALA A 291 11.58 6.79 -1.21
N CYS A 292 11.57 7.92 -0.51
CA CYS A 292 10.39 8.38 0.25
C CYS A 292 9.18 8.64 -0.66
N LEU A 293 9.37 9.19 -1.85
CA LEU A 293 8.31 9.40 -2.84
C LEU A 293 7.74 8.08 -3.36
N ALA A 294 8.58 7.06 -3.60
CA ALA A 294 8.13 5.74 -4.01
C ALA A 294 7.20 5.11 -2.96
N LEU A 295 7.62 5.14 -1.69
CA LEU A 295 6.81 4.67 -0.56
C LEU A 295 5.54 5.49 -0.38
N SER A 296 5.65 6.82 -0.33
CA SER A 296 4.51 7.72 -0.12
C SER A 296 3.46 7.55 -1.21
N SER A 297 3.86 7.38 -2.47
CA SER A 297 2.93 7.14 -3.58
C SER A 297 2.22 5.78 -3.46
N SER A 298 2.93 4.74 -3.05
CA SER A 298 2.32 3.42 -2.77
C SER A 298 1.31 3.51 -1.63
N TYR A 299 1.62 4.29 -0.59
CA TYR A 299 0.78 4.45 0.58
C TYR A 299 -0.43 5.32 0.31
N ALA A 300 -0.27 6.44 -0.39
CA ALA A 300 -1.36 7.29 -0.88
C ALA A 300 -2.34 6.48 -1.72
N MET A 301 -1.83 5.66 -2.65
CA MET A 301 -2.67 4.79 -3.47
C MET A 301 -3.37 3.71 -2.63
N SER A 302 -2.65 3.06 -1.72
CA SER A 302 -3.27 2.07 -0.82
C SER A 302 -4.38 2.68 0.03
N PHE A 303 -4.19 3.93 0.45
CA PHE A 303 -5.13 4.71 1.24
C PHE A 303 -6.38 5.09 0.44
N ALA A 304 -6.19 5.78 -0.69
CA ALA A 304 -7.27 6.19 -1.59
C ALA A 304 -8.12 4.98 -2.00
N TYR A 305 -7.48 3.91 -2.43
CA TYR A 305 -8.17 2.69 -2.84
C TYR A 305 -8.91 2.03 -1.67
N GLY A 306 -8.32 1.99 -0.47
CA GLY A 306 -8.94 1.37 0.71
C GLY A 306 -10.30 2.00 1.04
N PHE A 307 -10.41 3.32 0.92
CA PHE A 307 -11.67 4.03 1.13
C PHE A 307 -12.64 3.91 -0.05
N LEU A 308 -12.18 4.13 -1.29
CA LEU A 308 -13.03 4.00 -2.48
C LEU A 308 -13.64 2.61 -2.60
N SER A 309 -12.85 1.59 -2.26
CA SER A 309 -13.27 0.20 -2.38
C SER A 309 -14.04 -0.34 -1.16
N ARG A 310 -14.36 0.52 -0.16
CA ARG A 310 -15.00 0.14 1.11
C ARG A 310 -14.29 -1.01 1.81
N VAL A 311 -12.97 -1.02 1.72
CA VAL A 311 -12.10 -2.02 2.34
C VAL A 311 -11.32 -1.35 3.49
N GLN A 312 -11.98 -0.46 4.23
CA GLN A 312 -11.34 0.45 5.19
C GLN A 312 -10.50 -0.29 6.24
N ARG A 313 -10.89 -1.50 6.65
CA ARG A 313 -10.10 -2.34 7.57
C ARG A 313 -8.70 -2.65 7.05
N TRP A 314 -8.49 -2.60 5.73
CA TRP A 314 -7.17 -2.79 5.13
C TRP A 314 -6.20 -1.65 5.35
N LEU A 315 -6.70 -0.47 5.71
CA LEU A 315 -5.87 0.66 6.03
C LEU A 315 -5.00 0.38 7.25
N LEU A 316 -5.41 -0.54 8.13
CA LEU A 316 -4.61 -1.03 9.26
C LEU A 316 -3.31 -1.72 8.79
N TYR A 317 -3.24 -2.18 7.54
CA TYR A 317 -2.09 -2.85 6.93
C TYR A 317 -1.38 -1.99 5.88
N VAL A 318 -1.56 -0.66 5.92
CA VAL A 318 -0.68 0.23 5.16
C VAL A 318 0.51 0.52 6.08
N PRO A 319 1.74 0.06 5.76
CA PRO A 319 2.88 0.17 6.65
C PRO A 319 3.48 1.59 6.66
N ILE A 320 2.66 2.59 6.99
CA ILE A 320 3.06 3.99 7.05
C ILE A 320 4.17 4.20 8.10
N GLN A 321 4.25 3.33 9.11
CA GLN A 321 5.33 3.32 10.10
C GLN A 321 6.71 3.21 9.46
N ASN A 322 6.82 2.62 8.26
CA ASN A 322 8.09 2.52 7.55
C ASN A 322 8.48 3.84 6.87
N LEU A 323 7.57 4.80 6.75
CA LEU A 323 7.83 6.10 6.12
C LEU A 323 8.64 7.02 7.03
N GLN A 324 8.27 7.12 8.32
CA GLN A 324 8.93 8.04 9.26
C GLN A 324 10.45 7.82 9.34
N PRO A 325 10.98 6.59 9.58
CA PRO A 325 12.43 6.37 9.63
C PRO A 325 13.14 6.78 8.34
N GLN A 326 12.50 6.58 7.19
CA GLN A 326 13.07 6.95 5.89
C GLN A 326 13.10 8.47 5.68
N ILE A 327 12.10 9.19 6.20
CA ILE A 327 12.10 10.64 6.21
C ILE A 327 13.17 11.16 7.18
N GLU A 328 13.35 10.57 8.37
CA GLU A 328 14.38 11.00 9.32
C GLU A 328 15.80 10.89 8.72
N VAL A 329 16.06 9.84 7.93
CA VAL A 329 17.29 9.72 7.14
C VAL A 329 17.39 10.86 6.10
N LEU A 330 16.30 11.15 5.37
CA LEU A 330 16.26 12.26 4.41
C LEU A 330 16.57 13.60 5.07
N LEU A 331 15.90 13.91 6.17
CA LEU A 331 16.08 15.15 6.93
C LEU A 331 17.51 15.28 7.45
N THR A 332 18.12 14.17 7.87
CA THR A 332 19.55 14.13 8.25
C THR A 332 20.46 14.51 7.08
N TYR A 333 20.20 14.01 5.87
CA TYR A 333 20.98 14.39 4.69
C TYR A 333 20.73 15.84 4.27
N ILE A 334 19.50 16.34 4.37
CA ILE A 334 19.14 17.74 4.08
C ILE A 334 19.86 18.67 5.06
N ALA A 335 19.85 18.35 6.35
CA ALA A 335 20.57 19.09 7.39
C ALA A 335 22.08 19.13 7.13
N LYS A 336 22.70 18.00 6.75
CA LYS A 336 24.13 17.94 6.38
C LYS A 336 24.49 18.82 5.17
N ARG A 337 23.53 19.10 4.29
CA ARG A 337 23.70 19.99 3.13
C ARG A 337 23.61 21.47 3.50
N GLY A 338 23.31 21.80 4.75
CA GLY A 338 23.13 23.18 5.22
C GLY A 338 21.73 23.74 4.99
N PHE A 339 20.77 22.92 4.57
CA PHE A 339 19.36 23.30 4.58
C PHE A 339 18.79 23.05 5.98
N LEU A 340 18.18 24.07 6.59
CA LEU A 340 17.59 23.95 7.91
C LEU A 340 16.27 23.16 7.81
N TYR A 341 16.36 21.86 8.08
CA TYR A 341 15.25 21.02 8.51
C TYR A 341 15.70 20.31 9.78
N GLY A 342 15.76 21.06 10.88
CA GLY A 342 16.37 20.56 12.12
C GLY A 342 15.49 19.55 12.88
N ASN A 343 16.13 18.66 13.63
CA ASN A 343 15.49 17.69 14.53
C ASN A 343 15.06 18.30 15.90
N LYS A 344 15.09 19.62 16.03
CA LYS A 344 14.50 20.38 17.15
C LYS A 344 13.84 21.65 16.58
N PRO A 345 12.64 22.05 17.03
CA PRO A 345 11.90 23.19 16.45
C PRO A 345 12.34 24.55 17.01
N ASN A 346 13.55 24.70 17.56
CA ASN A 346 14.07 26.03 17.88
C ASN A 346 14.68 26.66 16.63
N PHE A 347 13.85 27.26 15.78
CA PHE A 347 14.34 28.08 14.68
C PHE A 347 13.61 29.42 14.60
N ALA A 348 14.34 30.45 14.98
CA ALA A 348 14.04 31.82 14.62
C ALA A 348 13.92 31.94 13.09
N ILE A 349 12.84 32.56 12.65
CA ILE A 349 12.58 32.95 11.27
C ILE A 349 13.64 33.98 10.87
N HIS A 350 14.81 33.54 10.44
CA HIS A 350 15.76 34.41 9.77
C HIS A 350 15.35 34.49 8.30
N GLU A 351 14.77 35.65 7.96
CA GLU A 351 14.58 36.26 6.65
C GLU A 351 14.60 35.31 5.42
N VAL A 352 13.40 35.13 4.87
CA VAL A 352 13.00 34.38 3.66
C VAL A 352 13.58 34.98 2.36
N GLY A 353 14.71 35.69 2.42
CA GLY A 353 15.21 36.55 1.35
C GLY A 353 15.86 35.82 0.16
N THR A 354 16.36 34.60 0.31
CA THR A 354 17.05 33.89 -0.79
C THR A 354 16.86 32.38 -0.70
N MET A 355 15.64 31.88 -0.93
CA MET A 355 15.47 30.46 -1.26
C MET A 355 16.02 30.21 -2.67
N TYR A 356 17.12 29.46 -2.77
CA TYR A 356 17.62 28.94 -4.04
C TYR A 356 16.51 28.14 -4.75
N SER A 357 16.34 28.31 -6.06
CA SER A 357 15.30 27.63 -6.86
C SER A 357 15.22 26.12 -6.61
N GLY A 358 16.36 25.45 -6.40
CA GLY A 358 16.39 24.01 -6.12
C GLY A 358 15.97 23.62 -4.69
N ALA A 359 15.82 24.56 -3.75
CA ALA A 359 15.31 24.31 -2.40
C ALA A 359 13.79 24.13 -2.40
N ILE A 360 13.09 24.94 -3.20
CA ILE A 360 11.62 24.97 -3.32
C ILE A 360 11.09 23.61 -3.78
N ASP A 361 11.80 22.95 -4.71
CA ASP A 361 11.40 21.64 -5.25
C ASP A 361 11.42 20.53 -4.19
N TYR A 362 12.36 20.60 -3.23
CA TYR A 362 12.40 19.66 -2.10
C TYR A 362 11.21 19.83 -1.17
N TYR A 363 10.82 21.07 -0.89
CA TYR A 363 9.70 21.35 0.01
C TYR A 363 8.36 20.95 -0.60
N ASN A 364 8.19 21.05 -1.93
CA ASN A 364 7.00 20.52 -2.62
C ASN A 364 6.86 19.00 -2.43
N ALA A 365 7.94 18.26 -2.62
CA ALA A 365 7.95 16.81 -2.41
C ALA A 365 7.76 16.43 -0.94
N LEU A 366 8.39 17.17 -0.02
CA LEU A 366 8.21 16.97 1.43
C LEU A 366 6.77 17.25 1.86
N LEU A 367 6.12 18.29 1.33
CA LEU A 367 4.72 18.58 1.61
C LEU A 367 3.84 17.36 1.28
N TYR A 368 4.03 16.78 0.10
CA TYR A 368 3.33 15.58 -0.31
C TYR A 368 3.63 14.37 0.59
N ILE A 369 4.91 14.13 0.91
CA ILE A 369 5.32 13.03 1.80
C ILE A 369 4.67 13.17 3.20
N PHE A 370 4.68 14.37 3.78
CA PHE A 370 4.04 14.62 5.08
C PHE A 370 2.52 14.58 5.00
N PHE A 371 1.92 15.05 3.91
CA PHE A 371 0.49 14.94 3.64
C PHE A 371 0.02 13.47 3.69
N VAL A 372 0.73 12.56 3.03
CA VAL A 372 0.38 11.12 3.05
C VAL A 372 0.45 10.54 4.46
N GLY A 373 1.49 10.90 5.23
CA GLY A 373 1.61 10.49 6.63
C GLY A 373 0.49 11.08 7.51
N ALA A 374 0.14 12.35 7.31
CA ALA A 374 -0.92 13.03 8.05
C ALA A 374 -2.28 12.37 7.78
N CYS A 375 -2.61 12.04 6.52
CA CYS A 375 -3.82 11.29 6.20
C CYS A 375 -3.89 9.97 6.99
N ALA A 376 -2.77 9.27 7.14
CA ALA A 376 -2.71 8.01 7.86
C ALA A 376 -2.85 8.16 9.38
N GLU A 377 -2.26 9.22 9.96
CA GLU A 377 -2.46 9.57 11.37
C GLU A 377 -3.93 9.86 11.68
N GLN A 378 -4.60 10.66 10.83
CA GLN A 378 -6.00 11.05 11.03
C GLN A 378 -6.98 9.89 10.78
N ALA A 379 -6.69 9.02 9.80
CA ALA A 379 -7.52 7.85 9.52
C ALA A 379 -7.42 6.75 10.57
N SER A 380 -6.38 6.74 11.42
CA SER A 380 -6.24 5.73 12.48
C SER A 380 -7.41 5.73 13.46
N ASN A 381 -8.20 6.80 13.54
CA ASN A 381 -9.38 6.85 14.40
C ASN A 381 -10.61 6.20 13.72
N GLU A 382 -10.73 6.29 12.39
CA GLU A 382 -11.85 5.73 11.63
C GLU A 382 -11.68 4.23 11.31
N ALA A 383 -10.45 3.77 11.07
CA ALA A 383 -10.18 2.41 10.61
C ALA A 383 -9.97 1.36 11.73
N GLY A 384 -9.85 1.79 12.99
CA GLY A 384 -9.47 0.96 14.15
C GLY A 384 -8.10 1.32 14.73
N LYS A 385 -7.80 0.88 15.96
CA LYS A 385 -6.55 1.25 16.67
C LYS A 385 -5.33 0.65 15.98
N ARG A 386 -4.47 1.50 15.40
CA ARG A 386 -3.12 1.10 14.97
C ARG A 386 -2.18 0.99 16.17
N PRO A 387 -1.12 0.15 16.10
CA PRO A 387 -0.02 0.23 17.06
C PRO A 387 0.51 1.67 17.10
N VAL A 388 0.64 2.23 18.30
CA VAL A 388 0.87 3.66 18.57
C VAL A 388 2.03 4.22 17.73
N LEU A 389 1.70 4.93 16.66
CA LEU A 389 2.58 5.92 16.04
C LEU A 389 2.47 7.21 16.86
N GLN A 390 3.54 8.00 16.95
CA GLN A 390 3.44 9.36 17.51
C GLN A 390 2.35 10.10 16.71
N THR A 391 1.23 10.39 17.36
CA THR A 391 -0.07 10.63 16.69
C THR A 391 -0.11 11.89 15.83
N THR A 392 0.94 12.71 15.84
CA THR A 392 0.96 14.04 15.19
C THR A 392 2.27 14.35 14.45
N TRP A 393 3.22 13.41 14.33
CA TRP A 393 4.55 13.71 13.76
C TRP A 393 4.49 14.17 12.30
N HIS A 394 3.70 13.48 11.48
CA HIS A 394 3.47 13.87 10.09
C HIS A 394 2.55 15.08 9.98
N SER A 395 1.49 15.15 10.78
CA SER A 395 0.51 16.24 10.78
C SER A 395 1.15 17.60 11.09
N VAL A 396 2.01 17.67 12.12
CA VAL A 396 2.75 18.90 12.48
C VAL A 396 3.72 19.29 11.38
N ARG A 397 4.46 18.32 10.82
CA ARG A 397 5.41 18.60 9.73
C ARG A 397 4.71 19.00 8.44
N PHE A 398 3.52 18.47 8.16
CA PHE A 398 2.67 18.91 7.05
C PHE A 398 2.24 20.37 7.24
N ALA A 399 1.72 20.72 8.43
CA ALA A 399 1.36 22.09 8.78
C ALA A 399 2.55 23.05 8.62
N TYR A 400 3.71 22.71 9.19
CA TYR A 400 4.94 23.49 9.06
C TYR A 400 5.37 23.68 7.60
N THR A 401 5.41 22.59 6.81
CA THR A 401 5.84 22.65 5.40
C THR A 401 4.90 23.54 4.58
N SER A 402 3.59 23.49 4.86
CA SER A 402 2.62 24.35 4.16
C SER A 402 2.81 25.84 4.47
N GLN A 403 3.15 26.19 5.71
CA GLN A 403 3.52 27.56 6.09
C GLN A 403 4.81 28.01 5.41
N LEU A 404 5.83 27.14 5.38
CA LEU A 404 7.12 27.43 4.77
C LEU A 404 7.01 27.69 3.26
N LEU A 405 6.12 26.94 2.58
CA LEU A 405 5.80 27.13 1.17
C LEU A 405 4.89 28.35 0.92
N GLY A 406 4.44 29.05 1.97
CA GLY A 406 3.58 30.22 1.87
C GLY A 406 2.17 29.90 1.36
N LEU A 407 1.69 28.66 1.53
CA LEU A 407 0.36 28.25 1.08
C LEU A 407 -0.71 28.89 1.97
N ARG A 408 -1.56 29.72 1.36
CA ARG A 408 -2.60 30.49 2.05
C ARG A 408 -3.92 29.76 2.08
N THR A 409 -4.24 29.02 1.01
CA THR A 409 -5.53 28.34 0.86
C THR A 409 -5.37 26.85 0.58
N TRP A 410 -6.35 26.04 0.97
CA TRP A 410 -6.37 24.61 0.64
C TRP A 410 -6.22 24.36 -0.86
N ARG A 411 -6.88 25.19 -1.70
CA ARG A 411 -6.80 25.10 -3.16
C ARG A 411 -5.38 25.25 -3.72
N GLU A 412 -4.52 26.05 -3.07
CA GLU A 412 -3.11 26.15 -3.45
C GLU A 412 -2.35 24.87 -3.10
N ALA A 413 -2.64 24.27 -1.95
CA ALA A 413 -2.09 22.97 -1.57
C ALA A 413 -2.55 21.87 -2.53
N GLN A 414 -3.83 21.81 -2.89
CA GLN A 414 -4.37 20.85 -3.86
C GLN A 414 -3.64 20.93 -5.20
N LYS A 415 -3.43 22.14 -5.74
CA LYS A 415 -2.68 22.32 -7.01
C LYS A 415 -1.25 21.76 -6.96
N LEU A 416 -0.62 21.78 -5.80
CA LEU A 416 0.69 21.19 -5.59
C LEU A 416 0.58 19.66 -5.46
N LEU A 417 -0.36 19.17 -4.64
CA LEU A 417 -0.60 17.74 -4.40
C LEU A 417 -1.01 17.00 -5.68
N THR A 418 -1.76 17.63 -6.59
CA THR A 418 -2.12 17.06 -7.91
C THR A 418 -0.90 16.78 -8.79
N ARG A 419 0.28 17.32 -8.48
CA ARG A 419 1.54 16.97 -9.15
C ARG A 419 2.05 15.58 -8.75
N PHE A 420 1.49 14.94 -7.72
CA PHE A 420 1.88 13.63 -7.22
C PHE A 420 0.74 12.61 -7.42
N VAL A 421 0.65 11.58 -6.56
CA VAL A 421 -0.48 10.63 -6.55
C VAL A 421 -1.48 11.12 -5.51
N TYR A 422 -2.56 11.74 -5.97
CA TYR A 422 -3.50 12.45 -5.11
C TYR A 422 -4.94 12.16 -5.54
N ALA A 423 -5.78 11.81 -4.57
CA ALA A 423 -7.20 11.55 -4.74
C ALA A 423 -7.97 12.46 -3.78
N ASP A 424 -8.36 13.63 -4.27
CA ASP A 424 -9.06 14.70 -3.53
C ASP A 424 -10.33 14.19 -2.83
N CYS A 425 -11.14 13.40 -3.52
CA CYS A 425 -12.40 12.84 -3.02
C CYS A 425 -12.27 11.95 -1.78
N VAL A 426 -11.05 11.50 -1.45
CA VAL A 426 -10.77 10.69 -0.26
C VAL A 426 -9.87 11.42 0.72
N MET A 427 -8.76 11.98 0.24
CA MET A 427 -7.66 12.38 1.13
C MET A 427 -7.94 13.72 1.82
N ASP A 428 -8.68 14.62 1.18
CA ASP A 428 -8.91 15.99 1.66
C ASP A 428 -9.62 16.02 3.00
N ARG A 429 -10.63 15.16 3.16
CA ARG A 429 -11.45 15.06 4.38
C ARG A 429 -10.63 14.82 5.66
N PHE A 430 -9.40 14.34 5.53
CA PHE A 430 -8.51 14.05 6.66
C PHE A 430 -7.61 15.21 7.03
N VAL A 431 -7.24 16.07 6.08
CA VAL A 431 -6.15 17.03 6.27
C VAL A 431 -6.52 18.46 5.96
N GLU A 432 -7.67 18.71 5.33
CA GLU A 432 -8.16 20.08 5.07
C GLU A 432 -8.32 20.84 6.40
N GLY A 433 -8.94 20.23 7.41
CA GLY A 433 -9.05 20.81 8.75
C GLY A 433 -7.69 21.06 9.42
N LEU A 434 -6.71 20.15 9.22
CA LEU A 434 -5.34 20.34 9.72
C LEU A 434 -4.63 21.51 9.03
N PHE A 435 -4.86 21.68 7.72
CA PHE A 435 -4.32 22.79 6.96
C PHE A 435 -4.88 24.11 7.45
N GLU A 436 -6.19 24.19 7.73
CA GLU A 436 -6.80 25.40 8.27
C GLU A 436 -6.30 25.71 9.69
N ALA A 437 -6.11 24.69 10.53
CA ALA A 437 -5.56 24.81 11.89
C ALA A 437 -4.03 24.92 11.95
N ARG A 438 -3.34 25.06 10.81
CA ARG A 438 -1.86 24.93 10.73
C ARG A 438 -1.10 25.87 11.66
N TRP A 439 -1.61 27.07 11.90
CA TRP A 439 -0.95 28.06 12.76
C TRP A 439 -0.96 27.65 14.23
N ASP A 440 -2.06 27.05 14.69
CA ASP A 440 -2.20 26.63 16.08
C ASP A 440 -1.43 25.33 16.32
N LEU A 441 -1.48 24.38 15.37
CA LEU A 441 -0.71 23.13 15.43
C LEU A 441 0.80 23.35 15.51
N VAL A 442 1.33 24.35 14.78
CA VAL A 442 2.77 24.67 14.82
C VAL A 442 3.13 25.35 16.15
N LYS A 443 2.30 26.28 16.64
CA LYS A 443 2.54 26.96 17.93
C LYS A 443 2.49 26.01 19.12
N GLU A 444 1.53 25.09 19.15
CA GLU A 444 1.43 24.07 20.21
C GLU A 444 2.70 23.22 20.26
N PHE A 445 3.31 22.93 19.11
CA PHE A 445 4.55 22.16 19.04
C PHE A 445 5.81 22.98 19.39
N GLU A 446 5.81 24.29 19.14
CA GLU A 446 6.91 25.21 19.52
C GLU A 446 6.89 25.57 21.02
N GLY A 447 5.78 25.34 21.72
CA GLY A 447 5.59 25.62 23.14
C GLY A 447 6.01 24.51 24.11
N TYR A 448 6.46 23.35 23.59
CA TYR A 448 7.06 22.23 24.34
C TYR A 448 8.55 22.10 24.02
#